data_AF-A0A1F5V0G1-F1
#
_entry.id   AF-A0A1F5V0G1-F1
#
_cell.length_a   1.000
_cell.length_b   1.000
_cell.length_c   1.000
_cell.angle_alpha   90.00
_cell.angle_beta   90.00
_cell.angle_gamma   90.00
#
_symmetry.space_group_name_H-M   'P 1'
#
loop_
_entity.id
_entity.type
_entity.pdbx_description
1 polymer ?
#
loop_
_entity_poly.entity_id
_entity_poly.type
_entity_poly.pdbx_seq_one_letter_code
_entity_poly.pdbx_strand_id
1 'polypeptide(L)'
;MWADAGDVESLNGRYLIAQERYQKSLAYAKDKAVQVKLGRAYLLNKQLIEAQQTFQAVLQQDPAWATAHLGLAESYLAENKRSDAMREYKLAFQQSEPLTYAERRQIALDAIQIETNDPEMHLMLADFYWEQGVFQGAKDEYQIVLKLQPNSVAAYTGLGKASLSRLEYDEALRDLETALKQRPSIEEQVAIYQLILQVERGVAGPGRRVGEAGQNALLQLAAVYLSSGELDKSRNILQELSKAYPTYRPNDVARLVQQLTGALGDALPGHPVTDQGHRIISPGEAHPPYNSTPPTSGWHYAIPARWGIHDGPIPDEVQLRNLAGGGVLVQYQSNLPAEELQQLRAFVAELRKDQKYCQVVLAPYERLDQKIVLTAWGRIDRLAGFDPHQIRDFIDAFITKGPEAGQVSCSL
;
A
#
# COMPACT_ATOMS: atom_id res chain seq x y z
N MET A 1 13.09 -22.36 41.51
CA MET A 1 13.28 -23.54 42.38
C MET A 1 12.52 -24.77 41.88
N TRP A 2 11.18 -24.77 41.76
CA TRP A 2 10.47 -25.98 41.28
C TRP A 2 10.63 -26.25 39.79
N ALA A 3 10.57 -25.22 38.93
CA ALA A 3 10.83 -25.37 37.50
C ALA A 3 12.27 -25.86 37.23
N ASP A 4 13.28 -25.22 37.84
CA ASP A 4 14.68 -25.63 37.67
C ASP A 4 14.94 -27.05 38.16
N ALA A 5 14.30 -27.46 39.27
CA ALA A 5 14.36 -28.85 39.71
C ALA A 5 13.72 -29.78 38.68
N GLY A 6 12.59 -29.39 38.08
CA GLY A 6 11.99 -30.12 36.96
C GLY A 6 12.92 -30.26 35.76
N ASP A 7 13.66 -29.21 35.40
CA ASP A 7 14.65 -29.23 34.31
C ASP A 7 15.73 -30.28 34.57
N VAL A 8 16.30 -30.30 35.79
CA VAL A 8 17.31 -31.28 36.21
C VAL A 8 16.76 -32.70 36.15
N GLU A 9 15.54 -32.92 36.63
CA GLU A 9 14.91 -34.25 36.60
C GLU A 9 14.65 -34.72 35.17
N SER A 10 14.21 -33.81 34.29
CA SER A 10 13.98 -34.07 32.88
C SER A 10 15.27 -34.47 32.15
N LEU A 11 16.37 -33.76 32.40
CA LEU A 11 17.69 -34.09 31.84
C LEU A 11 18.21 -35.45 32.30
N ASN A 12 17.86 -35.88 33.51
CA ASN A 12 18.21 -37.20 34.05
C ASN A 12 17.26 -38.32 33.58
N GLY A 13 16.30 -38.02 32.69
CA GLY A 13 15.32 -38.98 32.20
C GLY A 13 14.24 -39.36 33.22
N ARG A 14 14.16 -38.66 34.36
CA ARG A 14 13.19 -38.93 35.44
C ARG A 14 11.90 -38.13 35.20
N TYR A 15 11.26 -38.41 34.07
CA TYR A 15 10.16 -37.60 33.54
C TYR A 15 8.94 -37.50 34.48
N LEU A 16 8.58 -38.58 35.18
CA LEU A 16 7.49 -38.54 36.17
C LEU A 16 7.78 -37.53 37.30
N ILE A 17 9.01 -37.51 37.81
CA ILE A 17 9.41 -36.55 38.86
C ILE A 17 9.44 -35.15 38.26
N ALA A 18 9.96 -34.98 37.04
CA ALA A 18 9.94 -33.69 36.34
C ALA A 18 8.51 -33.13 36.21
N GLN A 19 7.55 -33.96 35.82
CA GLN A 19 6.13 -33.58 35.72
C GLN A 19 5.59 -33.06 37.06
N GLU A 20 5.82 -33.78 38.16
CA GLU A 20 5.39 -33.32 39.50
C GLU A 20 6.01 -31.96 39.88
N ARG A 21 7.29 -31.75 39.54
CA ARG A 21 8.01 -30.51 39.83
C ARG A 21 7.48 -29.34 39.00
N TYR A 22 7.23 -29.55 37.71
CA TYR A 22 6.62 -28.53 36.85
C TYR A 22 5.19 -28.21 37.29
N GLN A 23 4.36 -29.22 37.59
CA GLN A 23 2.99 -29.00 38.11
C GLN A 23 2.99 -28.19 39.41
N LYS A 24 3.91 -28.50 40.35
CA LYS A 24 4.10 -27.70 41.56
C LYS A 24 4.48 -26.26 41.24
N SER A 25 5.39 -26.05 40.29
CA SER A 25 5.74 -24.70 39.83
C SER A 25 4.53 -23.95 39.27
N LEU A 26 3.73 -24.63 38.44
CA LEU A 26 2.56 -24.07 37.78
C LEU A 26 1.39 -23.75 38.73
N ALA A 27 1.34 -24.40 39.89
CA ALA A 27 0.40 -24.07 40.95
C ALA A 27 0.65 -22.68 41.56
N TYR A 28 1.90 -22.18 41.51
CA TYR A 28 2.26 -20.85 41.98
C TYR A 28 2.18 -19.77 40.89
N ALA A 29 2.58 -20.11 39.66
CA ALA A 29 2.58 -19.18 38.53
C ALA A 29 2.25 -19.92 37.23
N LYS A 30 1.27 -19.42 36.47
CA LYS A 30 0.87 -19.98 35.17
C LYS A 30 1.83 -19.56 34.05
N ASP A 31 3.06 -20.03 34.12
CA ASP A 31 4.12 -19.73 33.16
C ASP A 31 4.03 -20.66 31.93
N LYS A 32 3.86 -20.08 30.73
CA LYS A 32 3.77 -20.81 29.46
C LYS A 32 5.02 -21.63 29.15
N ALA A 33 6.21 -21.12 29.44
CA ALA A 33 7.46 -21.84 29.20
C ALA A 33 7.55 -23.10 30.07
N VAL A 34 7.08 -23.01 31.32
CA VAL A 34 6.99 -24.17 32.23
C VAL A 34 5.88 -25.14 31.80
N GLN A 35 4.76 -24.65 31.24
CA GLN A 35 3.73 -25.50 30.64
C GLN A 35 4.27 -26.30 29.46
N VAL A 36 5.05 -25.69 28.56
CA VAL A 36 5.72 -26.41 27.47
C VAL A 36 6.69 -27.46 28.00
N LYS A 37 7.50 -27.12 29.02
CA LYS A 37 8.41 -28.10 29.66
C LYS A 37 7.65 -29.28 30.26
N LEU A 38 6.49 -29.04 30.87
CA LEU A 38 5.60 -30.10 31.35
C LEU A 38 5.05 -30.96 30.19
N GLY A 39 4.56 -30.34 29.12
CA GLY A 39 4.10 -31.03 27.91
C GLY A 39 5.20 -31.92 27.32
N ARG A 40 6.43 -31.43 27.28
CA ARG A 40 7.60 -32.19 26.82
C ARG A 40 7.93 -33.36 27.74
N ALA A 41 7.82 -33.20 29.05
CA ALA A 41 7.99 -34.30 29.99
C ALA A 41 6.88 -35.37 29.86
N TYR A 42 5.65 -34.99 29.51
CA TYR A 42 4.60 -35.95 29.15
C TYR A 42 4.95 -36.71 27.86
N LEU A 43 5.38 -36.00 26.82
CA LEU A 43 5.76 -36.59 25.53
C LEU A 43 6.90 -37.60 25.68
N LEU A 44 7.97 -37.23 26.39
CA LEU A 44 9.12 -38.11 26.63
C LEU A 44 8.76 -39.34 27.48
N ASN A 45 7.71 -39.24 28.30
CA ASN A 45 7.14 -40.37 29.05
C ASN A 45 6.05 -41.12 28.25
N LYS A 46 5.89 -40.85 26.95
CA LYS A 46 4.90 -41.45 26.04
C LYS A 46 3.43 -41.19 26.39
N GLN A 47 3.17 -40.16 27.19
CA GLN A 47 1.82 -39.69 27.54
C GLN A 47 1.33 -38.69 26.49
N LEU A 48 1.02 -39.20 25.29
CA LEU A 48 0.78 -38.36 24.11
C LEU A 48 -0.46 -37.47 24.24
N ILE A 49 -1.52 -37.95 24.90
CA ILE A 49 -2.77 -37.19 25.05
C ILE A 49 -2.53 -36.00 25.99
N GLU A 50 -1.90 -36.22 27.13
CA GLU A 50 -1.57 -35.19 28.11
C GLU A 50 -0.58 -34.17 27.54
N ALA A 51 0.41 -34.64 26.77
CA ALA A 51 1.34 -33.78 26.06
C ALA A 51 0.60 -32.84 25.10
N GLN A 52 -0.24 -33.39 24.21
CA GLN A 52 -0.99 -32.62 23.22
C GLN A 52 -1.93 -31.60 23.87
N GLN A 53 -2.68 -32.01 24.89
CA GLN A 53 -3.56 -31.09 25.63
C GLN A 53 -2.77 -29.95 26.28
N THR A 54 -1.59 -30.25 26.83
CA THR A 54 -0.74 -29.24 27.46
C THR A 54 -0.23 -28.23 26.44
N PHE A 55 0.26 -28.71 25.28
CA PHE A 55 0.72 -27.81 24.22
C PHE A 55 -0.43 -26.99 23.60
N GLN A 56 -1.59 -27.62 23.36
CA GLN A 56 -2.78 -26.91 22.87
C GLN A 56 -3.25 -25.81 23.85
N ALA A 57 -3.17 -26.05 25.15
CA ALA A 57 -3.50 -25.04 26.16
C ALA A 57 -2.54 -23.83 26.14
N VAL A 58 -1.26 -24.05 25.79
CA VAL A 58 -0.31 -22.95 25.55
C VAL A 58 -0.71 -22.18 24.29
N LEU A 59 -1.00 -22.90 23.19
CA LEU A 59 -1.36 -22.29 21.91
C LEU A 59 -2.71 -21.55 21.92
N GLN A 60 -3.64 -21.93 22.81
CA GLN A 60 -4.86 -21.15 23.05
C GLN A 60 -4.59 -19.77 23.66
N GLN A 61 -3.51 -19.65 24.45
CA GLN A 61 -3.10 -18.38 25.06
C GLN A 61 -2.17 -17.60 24.13
N ASP A 62 -1.33 -18.32 23.37
CA ASP A 62 -0.35 -17.75 22.47
C ASP A 62 -0.17 -18.64 21.23
N PRO A 63 -0.91 -18.34 20.15
CA PRO A 63 -0.84 -19.11 18.91
C PRO A 63 0.53 -19.06 18.21
N ALA A 64 1.46 -18.23 18.68
CA ALA A 64 2.80 -18.08 18.12
C ALA A 64 3.89 -18.82 18.95
N TRP A 65 3.50 -19.64 19.92
CA TRP A 65 4.47 -20.29 20.80
C TRP A 65 5.20 -21.46 20.08
N ALA A 66 6.38 -21.19 19.52
CA ALA A 66 7.10 -22.09 18.64
C ALA A 66 7.42 -23.47 19.26
N THR A 67 7.89 -23.50 20.51
CA THR A 67 8.22 -24.78 21.17
C THR A 67 6.98 -25.62 21.52
N ALA A 68 5.79 -25.01 21.57
CA ALA A 68 4.53 -25.73 21.78
C ALA A 68 4.07 -26.38 20.47
N HIS A 69 4.18 -25.66 19.35
CA HIS A 69 4.01 -26.24 18.02
C HIS A 69 5.01 -27.39 17.78
N LEU A 70 6.29 -27.21 18.12
CA LEU A 70 7.29 -28.28 18.02
C LEU A 70 6.89 -29.52 18.84
N GLY A 71 6.44 -29.30 20.09
CA GLY A 71 5.96 -30.39 20.93
C GLY A 71 4.74 -31.13 20.35
N LEU A 72 3.80 -30.42 19.72
CA LEU A 72 2.70 -31.04 18.97
C LEU A 72 3.20 -31.80 17.75
N ALA A 73 4.15 -31.24 17.01
CA ALA A 73 4.74 -31.88 15.83
C ALA A 73 5.38 -33.22 16.19
N GLU A 74 6.21 -33.25 17.24
CA GLU A 74 6.84 -34.46 17.77
C GLU A 74 5.78 -35.45 18.30
N SER A 75 4.72 -34.96 18.96
CA SER A 75 3.61 -35.80 19.45
C SER A 75 2.86 -36.48 18.30
N TYR A 76 2.55 -35.74 17.23
CA TYR A 76 1.89 -36.30 16.03
C TYR A 76 2.80 -37.27 15.28
N LEU A 77 4.11 -36.99 15.23
CA LEU A 77 5.08 -37.89 14.63
C LEU A 77 5.17 -39.22 15.39
N ALA A 78 5.11 -39.20 16.73
CA ALA A 78 5.06 -40.39 17.56
C ALA A 78 3.79 -41.25 17.32
N GLU A 79 2.69 -40.63 16.89
CA GLU A 79 1.47 -41.31 16.43
C GLU A 79 1.51 -41.69 14.94
N ASN A 80 2.63 -41.45 14.23
CA ASN A 80 2.78 -41.63 12.79
C ASN A 80 1.84 -40.75 11.93
N LYS A 81 1.32 -39.65 12.49
CA LYS A 81 0.50 -38.65 11.78
C LYS A 81 1.41 -37.60 11.11
N ARG A 82 2.09 -38.02 10.04
CA ARG A 82 3.14 -37.23 9.39
C ARG A 82 2.67 -35.87 8.84
N SER A 83 1.48 -35.81 8.23
CA SER A 83 0.95 -34.56 7.66
C SER A 83 0.61 -33.54 8.75
N ASP A 84 0.02 -33.97 9.86
CA ASP A 84 -0.23 -33.11 11.00
C ASP A 84 1.09 -32.64 11.64
N ALA A 85 2.06 -33.56 11.78
CA ALA A 85 3.39 -33.21 12.27
C ALA A 85 4.05 -32.14 11.39
N MET A 86 4.04 -32.31 10.06
CA MET A 86 4.59 -31.34 9.11
C MET A 86 3.95 -29.96 9.25
N ARG A 87 2.63 -29.88 9.39
CA ARG A 87 1.93 -28.62 9.62
C ARG A 87 2.46 -27.93 10.89
N GLU A 88 2.57 -28.66 11.99
CA GLU A 88 3.06 -28.09 13.25
C GLU A 88 4.55 -27.72 13.19
N TYR A 89 5.39 -28.46 12.47
CA TYR A 89 6.79 -28.07 12.22
C TYR A 89 6.90 -26.74 11.45
N LYS A 90 6.10 -26.56 10.39
CA LYS A 90 6.06 -25.30 9.62
C LYS A 90 5.63 -24.13 10.51
N LEU A 91 4.61 -24.33 11.34
CA LEU A 91 4.16 -23.33 12.31
C LEU A 91 5.26 -23.03 13.34
N ALA A 92 5.91 -24.05 13.90
CA ALA A 92 7.03 -23.86 14.82
C ALA A 92 8.19 -23.07 14.17
N PHE A 93 8.46 -23.29 12.89
CA PHE A 93 9.50 -22.59 12.15
C PHE A 93 9.16 -21.12 11.88
N GLN A 94 7.91 -20.82 11.52
CA GLN A 94 7.46 -19.46 11.21
C GLN A 94 7.40 -18.57 12.45
N GLN A 95 7.00 -19.13 13.59
CA GLN A 95 6.72 -18.35 14.78
C GLN A 95 7.97 -17.99 15.60
N SER A 96 7.92 -16.83 16.28
CA SER A 96 9.08 -16.11 16.80
C SER A 96 9.07 -15.92 18.31
N GLU A 97 8.96 -17.03 19.04
CA GLU A 97 9.74 -17.07 20.27
C GLU A 97 11.23 -16.87 19.92
N PRO A 98 12.08 -16.33 20.81
CA PRO A 98 13.51 -16.22 20.57
C PRO A 98 14.15 -17.62 20.55
N LEU A 99 13.93 -18.35 19.47
CA LEU A 99 14.67 -19.52 19.09
C LEU A 99 16.07 -19.07 18.67
N THR A 100 17.07 -19.78 19.14
CA THR A 100 18.42 -19.64 18.62
C THR A 100 18.46 -20.07 17.16
N TYR A 101 19.48 -19.59 16.43
CA TYR A 101 19.75 -20.04 15.06
C TYR A 101 19.78 -21.58 14.96
N ALA A 102 20.41 -22.24 15.94
CA ALA A 102 20.55 -23.70 15.95
C ALA A 102 19.19 -24.41 16.13
N GLU A 103 18.34 -23.93 17.03
CA GLU A 103 17.02 -24.51 17.27
C GLU A 103 16.12 -24.37 16.04
N ARG A 104 16.04 -23.16 15.46
CA ARG A 104 15.22 -22.93 14.27
C ARG A 104 15.72 -23.73 13.06
N ARG A 105 17.05 -23.82 12.89
CA ARG A 105 17.64 -24.70 11.86
C ARG A 105 17.28 -26.16 12.09
N GLN A 106 17.32 -26.63 13.33
CA GLN A 106 16.98 -28.02 13.65
C GLN A 106 15.51 -28.34 13.34
N ILE A 107 14.58 -27.44 13.66
CA ILE A 107 13.16 -27.58 13.33
C ILE A 107 12.96 -27.82 11.82
N ALA A 108 13.62 -27.03 10.97
CA ALA A 108 13.53 -27.22 9.52
C ALA A 108 14.14 -28.56 9.07
N LEU A 109 15.29 -28.96 9.63
CA LEU A 109 15.91 -30.24 9.30
C LEU A 109 15.04 -31.43 9.70
N ASP A 110 14.39 -31.37 10.86
CA ASP A 110 13.48 -32.41 11.33
C ASP A 110 12.23 -32.48 10.42
N ALA A 111 11.71 -31.34 9.99
CA ALA A 111 10.63 -31.27 9.00
C ALA A 111 11.03 -31.92 7.66
N ILE A 112 12.20 -31.58 7.12
CA ILE A 112 12.72 -32.14 5.85
C ILE A 112 12.96 -33.66 5.95
N GLN A 113 13.27 -34.20 7.13
CA GLN A 113 13.36 -35.65 7.32
C GLN A 113 11.99 -36.35 7.22
N ILE A 114 10.90 -35.67 7.54
CA ILE A 114 9.53 -36.21 7.42
C ILE A 114 9.10 -36.20 5.95
N GLU A 115 9.31 -35.08 5.26
CA GLU A 115 8.99 -34.91 3.86
C GLU A 115 10.13 -34.19 3.11
N THR A 116 11.00 -34.99 2.49
CA THR A 116 12.23 -34.50 1.84
C THR A 116 11.99 -33.65 0.60
N ASN A 117 10.80 -33.69 0.02
CA ASN A 117 10.47 -32.99 -1.22
C ASN A 117 9.35 -31.96 -1.01
N ASP A 118 9.27 -31.33 0.17
CA ASP A 118 8.32 -30.25 0.43
C ASP A 118 8.93 -28.88 0.01
N PRO A 119 8.50 -28.29 -1.11
CA PRO A 119 9.11 -27.06 -1.63
C PRO A 119 8.92 -25.87 -0.68
N GLU A 120 7.84 -25.88 0.10
CA GLU A 120 7.51 -24.79 1.02
C GLU A 120 8.52 -24.74 2.19
N MET A 121 8.83 -25.89 2.82
CA MET A 121 9.83 -25.96 3.89
C MET A 121 11.24 -25.61 3.38
N HIS A 122 11.62 -26.06 2.17
CA HIS A 122 12.88 -25.66 1.55
C HIS A 122 12.94 -24.15 1.30
N LEU A 123 11.84 -23.53 0.84
CA LEU A 123 11.77 -22.08 0.64
C LEU A 123 11.91 -21.32 1.96
N MET A 124 11.21 -21.76 3.01
CA MET A 124 11.31 -21.18 4.35
C MET A 124 12.74 -21.28 4.93
N LEU A 125 13.40 -22.43 4.75
CA LEU A 125 14.79 -22.61 5.19
C LEU A 125 15.75 -21.74 4.38
N ALA A 126 15.53 -21.58 3.08
CA ALA A 126 16.31 -20.70 2.22
C ALA A 126 16.20 -19.22 2.65
N ASP A 127 14.98 -18.74 2.88
CA ASP A 127 14.71 -17.38 3.36
C ASP A 127 15.37 -17.15 4.72
N PHE A 128 15.25 -18.10 5.65
CA PHE A 128 15.93 -18.04 6.94
C PHE A 128 17.46 -17.99 6.79
N TYR A 129 18.05 -18.83 5.94
CA TYR A 129 19.50 -18.77 5.70
C TYR A 129 19.92 -17.41 5.12
N TRP A 130 19.12 -16.81 4.24
CA TRP A 130 19.40 -15.49 3.71
C TRP A 130 19.37 -14.41 4.80
N GLU A 131 18.33 -14.40 5.64
CA GLU A 131 18.19 -13.45 6.76
C GLU A 131 19.37 -13.54 7.73
N GLN A 132 19.90 -14.74 7.95
CA GLN A 132 21.02 -14.99 8.85
C GLN A 132 22.39 -14.76 8.20
N GLY A 133 22.43 -14.32 6.94
CA GLY A 133 23.68 -14.06 6.21
C GLY A 133 24.36 -15.31 5.63
N VAL A 134 23.73 -16.48 5.73
CA VAL A 134 24.23 -17.77 5.22
C VAL A 134 23.85 -17.92 3.74
N PHE A 135 24.34 -17.00 2.90
CA PHE A 135 23.86 -16.84 1.53
C PHE A 135 24.09 -18.05 0.62
N GLN A 136 25.18 -18.81 0.80
CA GLN A 136 25.39 -20.04 0.01
C GLN A 136 24.34 -21.10 0.37
N GLY A 137 24.07 -21.30 1.67
CA GLY A 137 23.02 -22.22 2.11
C GLY A 137 21.65 -21.81 1.59
N ALA A 138 21.35 -20.50 1.57
CA ALA A 138 20.14 -19.99 0.94
C ALA A 138 20.05 -20.36 -0.55
N LYS A 139 21.14 -20.14 -1.33
CA LYS A 139 21.19 -20.52 -2.75
C LYS A 139 20.95 -22.01 -2.96
N ASP A 140 21.57 -22.86 -2.15
CA ASP A 140 21.44 -24.31 -2.26
C ASP A 140 19.98 -24.76 -2.02
N GLU A 141 19.31 -24.20 -1.02
CA GLU A 141 17.90 -24.51 -0.71
C GLU A 141 16.93 -23.97 -1.77
N TYR A 142 17.11 -22.72 -2.26
CA TYR A 142 16.29 -22.21 -3.37
C TYR A 142 16.45 -23.06 -4.65
N GLN A 143 17.64 -23.60 -4.91
CA GLN A 143 17.85 -24.53 -6.03
C GLN A 143 17.09 -25.84 -5.86
N ILE A 144 16.91 -26.34 -4.63
CA ILE A 144 16.04 -27.48 -4.36
C ILE A 144 14.59 -27.13 -4.69
N VAL A 145 14.12 -25.95 -4.25
CA VAL A 145 12.77 -25.46 -4.60
C VAL A 145 12.59 -25.42 -6.12
N LEU A 146 13.57 -24.91 -6.88
CA LEU A 146 13.49 -24.87 -8.35
C LEU A 146 13.54 -26.25 -9.03
N LYS A 147 14.16 -27.26 -8.41
CA LYS A 147 14.08 -28.64 -8.91
C LYS A 147 12.67 -29.22 -8.75
N LEU A 148 11.99 -28.84 -7.67
CA LEU A 148 10.62 -29.30 -7.38
C LEU A 148 9.55 -28.46 -8.09
N GLN A 149 9.79 -27.16 -8.22
CA GLN A 149 8.90 -26.15 -8.80
C GLN A 149 9.70 -25.22 -9.74
N PRO A 150 9.92 -25.63 -11.01
CA PRO A 150 10.77 -24.91 -11.96
C PRO A 150 10.33 -23.47 -12.31
N ASN A 151 9.09 -23.13 -12.00
CA ASN A 151 8.46 -21.82 -12.24
C ASN A 151 8.24 -21.02 -10.95
N SER A 152 8.86 -21.39 -9.83
CA SER A 152 8.72 -20.68 -8.56
C SER A 152 9.31 -19.26 -8.63
N VAL A 153 8.44 -18.25 -8.70
CA VAL A 153 8.81 -16.83 -8.64
C VAL A 153 9.60 -16.52 -7.37
N ALA A 154 9.14 -17.04 -6.23
CA ALA A 154 9.77 -16.84 -4.93
C ALA A 154 11.21 -17.38 -4.90
N ALA A 155 11.44 -18.58 -5.44
CA ALA A 155 12.78 -19.16 -5.44
C ALA A 155 13.77 -18.42 -6.36
N TYR A 156 13.35 -18.01 -7.57
CA TYR A 156 14.20 -17.17 -8.42
C TYR A 156 14.49 -15.80 -7.78
N THR A 157 13.48 -15.19 -7.15
CA THR A 157 13.64 -13.92 -6.43
C THR A 157 14.60 -14.08 -5.25
N GLY A 158 14.50 -15.18 -4.51
CA GLY A 158 15.38 -15.56 -3.41
C GLY A 158 16.83 -15.75 -3.86
N LEU A 159 17.07 -16.46 -4.97
CA LEU A 159 18.40 -16.54 -5.59
C LEU A 159 18.96 -15.17 -5.96
N GLY A 160 18.11 -14.32 -6.54
CA GLY A 160 18.44 -12.93 -6.84
C GLY A 160 18.90 -12.15 -5.60
N LYS A 161 18.15 -12.25 -4.49
CA LYS A 161 18.48 -11.65 -3.19
C LYS A 161 19.80 -12.20 -2.62
N ALA A 162 20.01 -13.51 -2.66
CA ALA A 162 21.21 -14.14 -2.11
C ALA A 162 22.47 -13.77 -2.91
N SER A 163 22.39 -13.74 -4.23
CA SER A 163 23.47 -13.29 -5.12
C SER A 163 23.75 -11.79 -4.93
N LEU A 164 22.71 -10.95 -4.82
CA LEU A 164 22.86 -9.52 -4.53
C LEU A 164 23.58 -9.27 -3.20
N SER A 165 23.24 -10.02 -2.14
CA SER A 165 23.92 -9.91 -0.82
C SER A 165 25.40 -10.30 -0.88
N ARG A 166 25.78 -11.10 -1.87
CA ARG A 166 27.19 -11.46 -2.16
C ARG A 166 27.85 -10.56 -3.21
N LEU A 167 27.16 -9.51 -3.67
CA LEU A 167 27.60 -8.60 -4.74
C LEU A 167 27.81 -9.32 -6.10
N GLU A 168 27.18 -10.47 -6.28
CA GLU A 168 27.18 -11.26 -7.52
C GLU A 168 26.12 -10.70 -8.47
N TYR A 169 26.34 -9.47 -8.95
CA TYR A 169 25.32 -8.68 -9.64
C TYR A 169 24.79 -9.32 -10.93
N ASP A 170 25.65 -9.94 -11.74
CA ASP A 170 25.23 -10.60 -12.99
C ASP A 170 24.31 -11.79 -12.73
N GLU A 171 24.61 -12.60 -11.70
CA GLU A 171 23.76 -13.71 -11.28
C GLU A 171 22.44 -13.20 -10.72
N ALA A 172 22.48 -12.15 -9.89
CA ALA A 172 21.30 -11.54 -9.30
C ALA A 172 20.33 -11.03 -10.37
N LEU A 173 20.83 -10.27 -11.36
CA LEU A 173 20.05 -9.79 -12.49
C LEU A 173 19.43 -10.94 -13.28
N ARG A 174 20.22 -11.96 -13.65
CA ARG A 174 19.75 -13.11 -14.43
C ARG A 174 18.60 -13.84 -13.74
N ASP A 175 18.70 -14.08 -12.43
CA ASP A 175 17.68 -14.80 -11.67
C ASP A 175 16.42 -13.95 -11.46
N LEU A 176 16.56 -12.63 -11.19
CA LEU A 176 15.43 -11.70 -11.09
C LEU A 176 14.67 -11.52 -12.41
N GLU A 177 15.38 -11.42 -13.54
CA GLU A 177 14.76 -11.40 -14.86
C GLU A 177 14.03 -12.70 -15.18
N THR A 178 14.55 -13.83 -14.69
CA THR A 178 13.89 -15.13 -14.83
C THR A 178 12.63 -15.19 -13.98
N ALA A 179 12.64 -14.61 -12.78
CA ALA A 179 11.45 -14.47 -11.93
C ALA A 179 10.33 -13.68 -12.65
N LEU A 180 10.65 -12.56 -13.31
CA LEU A 180 9.69 -11.78 -14.09
C LEU A 180 9.05 -12.57 -15.25
N LYS A 181 9.74 -13.57 -15.79
CA LYS A 181 9.20 -14.44 -16.86
C LYS A 181 8.19 -15.48 -16.34
N GLN A 182 8.16 -15.75 -15.03
CA GLN A 182 7.27 -16.75 -14.43
C GLN A 182 5.86 -16.26 -14.10
N ARG A 183 5.44 -15.10 -14.64
CA ARG A 183 4.15 -14.45 -14.39
C ARG A 183 3.91 -14.11 -12.91
N PRO A 184 4.78 -13.30 -12.29
CA PRO A 184 4.59 -12.81 -10.92
C PRO A 184 3.31 -11.98 -10.78
N SER A 185 2.74 -12.00 -9.57
CA SER A 185 1.71 -11.04 -9.12
C SER A 185 2.22 -9.60 -9.16
N ILE A 186 1.31 -8.63 -9.06
CA ILE A 186 1.69 -7.20 -9.02
C ILE A 186 2.66 -6.90 -7.88
N GLU A 187 2.42 -7.48 -6.70
CA GLU A 187 3.29 -7.29 -5.52
C GLU A 187 4.69 -7.86 -5.76
N GLU A 188 4.77 -9.08 -6.30
CA GLU A 188 6.06 -9.70 -6.66
C GLU A 188 6.78 -8.90 -7.76
N GLN A 189 6.07 -8.38 -8.76
CA GLN A 189 6.67 -7.54 -9.81
C GLN A 189 7.32 -6.30 -9.20
N VAL A 190 6.62 -5.59 -8.31
CA VAL A 190 7.17 -4.41 -7.63
C VAL A 190 8.43 -4.78 -6.86
N ALA A 191 8.40 -5.86 -6.08
CA ALA A 191 9.55 -6.32 -5.31
C ALA A 191 10.74 -6.68 -6.22
N ILE A 192 10.50 -7.39 -7.33
CA ILE A 192 11.56 -7.79 -8.27
C ILE A 192 12.15 -6.57 -8.98
N TYR A 193 11.35 -5.62 -9.46
CA TYR A 193 11.88 -4.40 -10.08
C TYR A 193 12.70 -3.55 -9.10
N GLN A 194 12.28 -3.47 -7.83
CA GLN A 194 13.06 -2.79 -6.79
C GLN A 194 14.42 -3.48 -6.55
N LEU A 195 14.46 -4.82 -6.55
CA LEU A 195 15.70 -5.58 -6.44
C LEU A 195 16.61 -5.37 -7.66
N ILE A 196 16.06 -5.36 -8.88
CA ILE A 196 16.83 -5.02 -10.09
C ILE A 196 17.44 -3.63 -9.98
N LEU A 197 16.69 -2.63 -9.51
CA LEU A 197 17.21 -1.29 -9.27
C LEU A 197 18.31 -1.28 -8.20
N GLN A 198 18.20 -2.10 -7.16
CA GLN A 198 19.23 -2.24 -6.14
C GLN A 198 20.52 -2.87 -6.71
N VAL A 199 20.40 -3.90 -7.54
CA VAL A 199 21.53 -4.50 -8.27
C VAL A 199 22.20 -3.45 -9.15
N GLU A 200 21.43 -2.76 -10.00
CA GLU A 200 21.94 -1.77 -10.94
C GLU A 200 22.61 -0.58 -10.26
N ARG A 201 22.07 -0.12 -9.13
CA ARG A 201 22.71 0.92 -8.31
C ARG A 201 23.98 0.41 -7.64
N GLY A 202 24.03 -0.87 -7.26
CA GLY A 202 25.24 -1.52 -6.76
C GLY A 202 26.35 -1.56 -7.82
N VAL A 203 26.01 -1.95 -9.05
CA VAL A 203 26.93 -1.96 -10.21
C VAL A 203 27.41 -0.55 -10.55
N ALA A 204 26.51 0.42 -10.63
CA ALA A 204 26.85 1.79 -11.02
C ALA A 204 27.66 2.52 -9.93
N GLY A 205 27.35 2.25 -8.66
CA GLY A 205 27.89 2.93 -7.50
C GLY A 205 27.10 4.19 -7.10
N PRO A 206 27.42 4.77 -5.93
CA PRO A 206 26.64 5.87 -5.34
C PRO A 206 26.55 7.10 -6.25
N GLY A 207 25.34 7.62 -6.42
CA GLY A 207 25.07 8.84 -7.21
C GLY A 207 25.25 8.68 -8.72
N ARG A 208 25.58 7.48 -9.21
CA ARG A 208 25.69 7.21 -10.64
C ARG A 208 24.35 6.76 -11.22
N ARG A 209 24.19 7.03 -12.51
CA ARG A 209 23.01 6.62 -13.29
C ARG A 209 23.01 5.11 -13.50
N VAL A 210 21.82 4.50 -13.47
CA VAL A 210 21.65 3.08 -13.73
C VAL A 210 21.77 2.78 -15.23
N GLY A 211 22.13 1.53 -15.55
CA GLY A 211 22.22 1.04 -16.92
C GLY A 211 20.84 0.81 -17.54
N GLU A 212 20.84 0.17 -18.70
CA GLU A 212 19.60 -0.08 -19.46
C GLU A 212 18.61 -0.97 -18.70
N ALA A 213 19.08 -2.00 -18.01
CA ALA A 213 18.23 -2.87 -17.19
C ALA A 213 17.57 -2.07 -16.05
N GLY A 214 18.30 -1.17 -15.40
CA GLY A 214 17.75 -0.29 -14.37
C GLY A 214 16.74 0.73 -14.94
N GLN A 215 17.01 1.30 -16.11
CA GLN A 215 16.06 2.20 -16.80
C GLN A 215 14.77 1.46 -17.18
N ASN A 216 14.88 0.21 -17.63
CA ASN A 216 13.72 -0.64 -17.91
C ASN A 216 12.95 -0.97 -16.64
N ALA A 217 13.64 -1.30 -15.55
CA ALA A 217 12.99 -1.53 -14.25
C ALA A 217 12.25 -0.29 -13.74
N LEU A 218 12.81 0.92 -13.88
CA LEU A 218 12.11 2.18 -13.59
C LEU A 218 10.84 2.31 -14.44
N LEU A 219 10.94 2.13 -15.75
CA LEU A 219 9.79 2.29 -16.65
C LEU A 219 8.66 1.31 -16.32
N GLN A 220 9.00 0.04 -16.09
CA GLN A 220 8.00 -0.98 -15.72
C GLN A 220 7.41 -0.70 -14.34
N LEU A 221 8.23 -0.34 -13.36
CA LEU A 221 7.76 -0.01 -12.01
C LEU A 221 6.80 1.20 -12.02
N ALA A 222 7.07 2.23 -12.85
CA ALA A 222 6.17 3.35 -13.03
C ALA A 222 4.82 2.93 -13.62
N ALA A 223 4.83 2.02 -14.60
CA ALA A 223 3.61 1.47 -15.21
C ALA A 223 2.80 0.63 -14.21
N VAL A 224 3.47 -0.20 -13.41
CA VAL A 224 2.83 -1.00 -12.35
C VAL A 224 2.17 -0.06 -11.33
N TYR A 225 2.89 0.92 -10.80
CA TYR A 225 2.32 1.89 -9.86
C TYR A 225 1.17 2.72 -10.43
N LEU A 226 1.24 3.07 -11.72
CA LEU A 226 0.13 3.76 -12.38
C LEU A 226 -1.12 2.87 -12.40
N SER A 227 -0.95 1.60 -12.77
CA SER A 227 -2.05 0.64 -12.85
C SER A 227 -2.63 0.23 -11.48
N SER A 228 -1.82 0.26 -10.41
CA SER A 228 -2.25 -0.01 -9.04
C SER A 228 -2.86 1.21 -8.32
N GLY A 229 -2.90 2.38 -8.99
CA GLY A 229 -3.43 3.63 -8.42
C GLY A 229 -2.44 4.36 -7.51
N GLU A 230 -1.19 3.91 -7.42
CA GLU A 230 -0.12 4.55 -6.66
C GLU A 230 0.51 5.72 -7.45
N LEU A 231 -0.33 6.69 -7.80
CA LEU A 231 -0.04 7.75 -8.77
C LEU A 231 1.20 8.59 -8.41
N ASP A 232 1.43 8.87 -7.13
CA ASP A 232 2.59 9.66 -6.70
C ASP A 232 3.91 8.90 -6.87
N LYS A 233 3.92 7.58 -6.61
CA LYS A 233 5.11 6.75 -6.85
C LYS A 233 5.41 6.67 -8.34
N SER A 234 4.39 6.49 -9.17
CA SER A 234 4.54 6.54 -10.63
C SER A 234 5.08 7.90 -11.10
N ARG A 235 4.50 9.01 -10.60
CA ARG A 235 4.95 10.38 -10.92
C ARG A 235 6.43 10.58 -10.64
N ASN A 236 6.89 10.20 -9.45
CA ASN A 236 8.28 10.39 -9.04
C ASN A 236 9.26 9.65 -9.98
N ILE A 237 8.92 8.42 -10.35
CA ILE A 237 9.75 7.63 -11.26
C ILE A 237 9.73 8.22 -12.68
N LEU A 238 8.57 8.63 -13.18
CA LEU A 238 8.47 9.23 -14.52
C LEU A 238 9.22 10.57 -14.62
N GLN A 239 9.24 11.34 -13.54
CA GLN A 239 10.06 12.55 -13.43
C GLN A 239 11.56 12.22 -13.47
N GLU A 240 11.99 11.18 -12.75
CA GLU A 240 13.36 10.68 -12.82
C GLU A 240 13.73 10.27 -14.25
N LEU A 241 12.89 9.45 -14.90
CA LEU A 241 13.08 9.01 -16.28
C LEU A 241 13.21 10.19 -17.25
N SER A 242 12.30 11.15 -17.17
CA SER A 242 12.27 12.32 -18.05
C SER A 242 13.49 13.23 -17.86
N LYS A 243 13.96 13.40 -16.62
CA LYS A 243 15.06 14.32 -16.29
C LYS A 243 16.44 13.69 -16.45
N ALA A 244 16.63 12.49 -15.94
CA ALA A 244 17.93 11.82 -15.92
C ALA A 244 18.20 11.02 -17.20
N TYR A 245 17.15 10.58 -17.92
CA TYR A 245 17.26 9.69 -19.08
C TYR A 245 16.39 10.17 -20.27
N PRO A 246 16.56 11.41 -20.77
CA PRO A 246 15.67 12.00 -21.78
C PRO A 246 15.66 11.26 -23.12
N THR A 247 16.68 10.46 -23.43
CA THR A 247 16.76 9.66 -24.67
C THR A 247 16.26 8.23 -24.50
N TYR A 248 15.97 7.79 -23.27
CA TYR A 248 15.51 6.43 -23.01
C TYR A 248 14.01 6.31 -23.29
N ARG A 249 13.65 5.59 -24.35
CA ARG A 249 12.27 5.26 -24.75
C ARG A 249 11.28 6.44 -24.57
N PRO A 250 11.56 7.62 -25.15
CA PRO A 250 10.83 8.86 -24.84
C PRO A 250 9.33 8.76 -25.13
N ASN A 251 8.93 8.00 -26.14
CA ASN A 251 7.52 7.79 -26.49
C ASN A 251 6.76 6.97 -25.43
N ASP A 252 7.42 6.01 -24.77
CA ASP A 252 6.78 5.19 -23.74
C ASP A 252 6.67 5.96 -22.43
N VAL A 253 7.70 6.73 -22.07
CA VAL A 253 7.66 7.67 -20.93
C VAL A 253 6.55 8.70 -21.13
N ALA A 254 6.48 9.34 -22.30
CA ALA A 254 5.45 10.35 -22.61
C ALA A 254 4.02 9.78 -22.51
N ARG A 255 3.82 8.53 -22.96
CA ARG A 255 2.52 7.85 -22.87
C ARG A 255 2.10 7.62 -21.42
N LEU A 256 3.01 7.13 -20.57
CA LEU A 256 2.73 6.94 -19.14
C LEU A 256 2.48 8.26 -18.43
N VAL A 257 3.21 9.33 -18.78
CA VAL A 257 2.95 10.68 -18.25
C VAL A 257 1.55 11.15 -18.63
N GLN A 258 1.12 10.96 -19.88
CA GLN A 258 -0.23 11.31 -20.33
C GLN A 258 -1.31 10.53 -19.56
N GLN A 259 -1.13 9.21 -19.39
CA GLN A 259 -2.06 8.39 -18.62
C GLN A 259 -2.11 8.81 -17.15
N LEU A 260 -0.98 9.11 -16.54
CA LEU A 260 -0.89 9.64 -15.18
C LEU A 260 -1.62 10.99 -15.06
N THR A 261 -1.45 11.90 -16.02
CA THR A 261 -2.18 13.18 -16.02
C THR A 261 -3.68 12.97 -16.13
N GLY A 262 -4.13 12.03 -16.96
CA GLY A 262 -5.54 11.62 -17.04
C GLY A 262 -6.06 11.07 -15.71
N ALA A 263 -5.36 10.10 -15.12
CA ALA A 263 -5.74 9.49 -13.85
C ALA A 263 -5.76 10.49 -12.67
N LEU A 264 -4.81 11.42 -12.64
CA LEU A 264 -4.81 12.53 -11.67
C LEU A 264 -5.96 13.50 -11.92
N GLY A 265 -6.36 13.68 -13.18
CA GLY A 265 -7.56 14.42 -13.56
C GLY A 265 -8.84 13.76 -13.04
N ASP A 266 -8.99 12.45 -13.23
CA ASP A 266 -10.16 11.68 -12.79
C ASP A 266 -10.25 11.58 -11.26
N ALA A 267 -9.12 11.67 -10.54
CA ALA A 267 -9.08 11.64 -9.07
C ALA A 267 -9.53 12.96 -8.40
N LEU A 268 -9.71 14.04 -9.16
CA LEU A 268 -10.23 15.31 -8.63
C LEU A 268 -11.76 15.35 -8.71
N PRO A 269 -12.45 15.98 -7.73
CA PRO A 269 -13.92 16.07 -7.73
C PRO A 269 -14.45 16.82 -8.96
N GLY A 270 -15.66 16.46 -9.38
CA GLY A 270 -16.29 17.00 -10.59
C GLY A 270 -15.63 16.58 -11.91
N HIS A 271 -16.34 16.81 -13.01
CA HIS A 271 -15.91 16.45 -14.35
C HIS A 271 -15.07 17.56 -15.00
N PRO A 272 -14.02 17.20 -15.76
CA PRO A 272 -13.26 18.16 -16.55
C PRO A 272 -14.10 18.70 -17.71
N VAL A 273 -13.93 19.98 -18.01
CA VAL A 273 -14.50 20.68 -19.17
C VAL A 273 -13.36 21.26 -19.98
N THR A 274 -13.41 21.12 -21.30
CA THR A 274 -12.39 21.69 -22.21
C THR A 274 -12.25 23.19 -22.01
N ASP A 275 -11.04 23.67 -21.72
CA ASP A 275 -10.75 25.10 -21.52
C ASP A 275 -10.93 25.89 -22.83
N GLN A 276 -11.72 26.97 -22.79
CA GLN A 276 -11.97 27.88 -23.91
C GLN A 276 -11.05 29.13 -23.89
N GLY A 277 -10.05 29.16 -23.03
CA GLY A 277 -9.15 30.29 -22.80
C GLY A 277 -9.74 31.31 -21.82
N HIS A 278 -9.00 32.41 -21.57
CA HIS A 278 -9.35 33.39 -20.53
C HIS A 278 -9.27 34.84 -21.02
N ARG A 279 -9.74 35.12 -22.24
CA ARG A 279 -9.65 36.47 -22.83
C ARG A 279 -10.56 37.47 -22.12
N ILE A 280 -9.99 38.57 -21.64
CA ILE A 280 -10.76 39.70 -21.12
C ILE A 280 -11.43 40.47 -22.27
N ILE A 281 -12.74 40.74 -22.14
CA ILE A 281 -13.55 41.48 -23.12
C ILE A 281 -14.26 42.68 -22.49
N SER A 282 -14.67 43.63 -23.34
CA SER A 282 -15.50 44.77 -22.90
C SER A 282 -16.98 44.37 -22.76
N PRO A 283 -17.76 45.03 -21.88
CA PRO A 283 -19.21 44.80 -21.80
C PRO A 283 -19.91 44.90 -23.16
N GLY A 284 -20.60 43.82 -23.55
CA GLY A 284 -21.31 43.72 -24.82
C GLY A 284 -20.46 43.36 -26.04
N GLU A 285 -19.16 43.12 -25.88
CA GLU A 285 -18.31 42.58 -26.95
C GLU A 285 -18.73 41.14 -27.30
N ALA A 286 -18.85 40.84 -28.59
CA ALA A 286 -19.26 39.52 -29.05
C ALA A 286 -18.16 38.47 -28.80
N HIS A 287 -18.57 37.28 -28.37
CA HIS A 287 -17.69 36.12 -28.20
C HIS A 287 -18.40 34.82 -28.61
N PRO A 288 -17.66 33.74 -28.91
CA PRO A 288 -18.23 32.41 -29.11
C PRO A 288 -19.04 31.91 -27.91
N PRO A 289 -19.98 30.97 -28.12
CA PRO A 289 -20.76 30.38 -27.02
C PRO A 289 -19.88 29.54 -26.08
N TYR A 290 -20.27 29.51 -24.80
CA TYR A 290 -19.63 28.65 -23.81
C TYR A 290 -19.97 27.18 -24.01
N ASN A 291 -19.05 26.28 -23.65
CA ASN A 291 -19.17 24.83 -23.82
C ASN A 291 -19.72 24.09 -22.58
N SER A 292 -20.05 24.82 -21.51
CA SER A 292 -20.71 24.29 -20.32
C SER A 292 -21.78 25.24 -19.79
N THR A 293 -22.68 24.73 -18.96
CA THR A 293 -23.68 25.52 -18.24
C THR A 293 -23.70 25.06 -16.77
N PRO A 294 -23.33 25.92 -15.81
CA PRO A 294 -22.71 27.24 -15.97
C PRO A 294 -21.35 27.18 -16.71
N PRO A 295 -20.90 28.27 -17.32
CA PRO A 295 -19.60 28.31 -17.98
C PRO A 295 -18.44 28.15 -16.98
N THR A 296 -17.41 27.40 -17.38
CA THR A 296 -16.24 27.10 -16.53
C THR A 296 -14.95 27.72 -17.04
N SER A 297 -14.94 28.26 -18.27
CA SER A 297 -13.83 28.98 -18.88
C SER A 297 -14.34 29.85 -20.03
N GLY A 298 -13.50 30.71 -20.58
CA GLY A 298 -13.81 31.54 -21.75
C GLY A 298 -13.63 33.04 -21.54
N TRP A 299 -14.27 33.80 -22.42
CA TRP A 299 -14.26 35.26 -22.43
C TRP A 299 -14.98 35.82 -21.20
N HIS A 300 -14.41 36.85 -20.57
CA HIS A 300 -14.96 37.39 -19.33
C HIS A 300 -14.61 38.86 -19.13
N TYR A 301 -15.34 39.55 -18.26
CA TYR A 301 -15.11 40.98 -17.99
C TYR A 301 -13.94 41.20 -17.03
N ALA A 302 -13.34 42.39 -17.06
CA ALA A 302 -12.23 42.73 -16.18
C ALA A 302 -12.62 42.75 -14.68
N ILE A 303 -13.88 43.06 -14.39
CA ILE A 303 -14.40 43.28 -13.03
C ILE A 303 -15.16 42.02 -12.56
N PRO A 304 -14.75 41.39 -11.44
CA PRO A 304 -15.45 40.23 -10.89
C PRO A 304 -16.77 40.63 -10.21
N ALA A 305 -17.63 39.64 -9.99
CA ALA A 305 -18.71 39.80 -9.01
C ALA A 305 -18.12 39.94 -7.60
N ARG A 306 -18.89 40.59 -6.72
CA ARG A 306 -18.58 40.62 -5.28
C ARG A 306 -18.44 39.18 -4.77
N TRP A 307 -17.39 38.89 -4.03
CA TRP A 307 -17.26 37.62 -3.34
C TRP A 307 -18.37 37.49 -2.29
N GLY A 308 -19.06 36.34 -2.24
CA GLY A 308 -20.03 36.06 -1.17
C GLY A 308 -21.32 35.44 -1.64
N ILE A 309 -22.31 35.56 -0.76
CA ILE A 309 -23.67 35.10 -1.01
C ILE A 309 -24.42 36.23 -1.74
N HIS A 310 -25.08 35.87 -2.84
CA HIS A 310 -25.92 36.73 -3.67
C HIS A 310 -27.36 36.23 -3.65
N ASP A 311 -28.30 37.17 -3.71
CA ASP A 311 -29.74 36.89 -3.78
C ASP A 311 -30.27 36.85 -5.22
N GLY A 312 -29.45 37.22 -6.20
CA GLY A 312 -29.80 37.25 -7.62
C GLY A 312 -28.71 36.63 -8.51
N PRO A 313 -29.05 36.29 -9.76
CA PRO A 313 -28.12 35.65 -10.68
C PRO A 313 -26.98 36.60 -11.07
N ILE A 314 -25.81 36.02 -11.35
CA ILE A 314 -24.62 36.74 -11.80
C ILE A 314 -24.44 36.47 -13.30
N PRO A 315 -24.21 37.49 -14.14
CA PRO A 315 -23.94 37.29 -15.57
C PRO A 315 -22.70 36.40 -15.81
N ASP A 316 -22.75 35.59 -16.88
CA ASP A 316 -21.73 34.60 -17.22
C ASP A 316 -20.32 35.21 -17.32
N GLU A 317 -20.18 36.33 -18.03
CA GLU A 317 -18.90 37.02 -18.24
C GLU A 317 -18.35 37.61 -16.93
N VAL A 318 -19.22 37.92 -15.96
CA VAL A 318 -18.83 38.48 -14.66
C VAL A 318 -18.33 37.37 -13.74
N GLN A 319 -19.07 36.25 -13.66
CA GLN A 319 -18.66 35.12 -12.81
C GLN A 319 -17.42 34.39 -13.33
N LEU A 320 -17.20 34.35 -14.65
CA LEU A 320 -15.98 33.78 -15.22
C LEU A 320 -14.73 34.55 -14.77
N ARG A 321 -14.84 35.84 -14.47
CA ARG A 321 -13.74 36.60 -13.86
C ARG A 321 -13.41 36.10 -12.45
N ASN A 322 -14.41 35.73 -11.66
CA ASN A 322 -14.20 35.09 -10.36
C ASN A 322 -13.50 33.73 -10.52
N LEU A 323 -13.96 32.89 -11.45
CA LEU A 323 -13.34 31.58 -11.74
C LEU A 323 -11.89 31.73 -12.25
N ALA A 324 -11.64 32.68 -13.16
CA ALA A 324 -10.29 32.98 -13.67
C ALA A 324 -9.33 33.37 -12.52
N GLY A 325 -9.84 34.14 -11.55
CA GLY A 325 -9.12 34.53 -10.33
C GLY A 325 -8.94 33.41 -9.29
N GLY A 326 -9.34 32.18 -9.58
CA GLY A 326 -9.26 31.03 -8.66
C GLY A 326 -10.43 30.90 -7.70
N GLY A 327 -11.55 31.56 -8.00
CA GLY A 327 -12.79 31.40 -7.25
C GLY A 327 -13.50 30.09 -7.53
N VAL A 328 -14.38 29.71 -6.61
CA VAL A 328 -15.30 28.58 -6.77
C VAL A 328 -16.72 29.10 -6.66
N LEU A 329 -17.56 28.72 -7.61
CA LEU A 329 -18.97 29.07 -7.63
C LEU A 329 -19.81 27.88 -7.16
N VAL A 330 -20.71 28.16 -6.23
CA VAL A 330 -21.74 27.24 -5.74
C VAL A 330 -23.07 27.80 -6.21
N GLN A 331 -23.69 27.17 -7.20
CA GLN A 331 -24.89 27.71 -7.85
C GLN A 331 -26.07 26.78 -7.63
N TYR A 332 -27.26 27.36 -7.45
CA TYR A 332 -28.48 26.60 -7.16
C TYR A 332 -29.66 27.03 -8.03
N GLN A 333 -30.58 26.09 -8.28
CA GLN A 333 -31.82 26.37 -8.99
C GLN A 333 -32.79 27.17 -8.11
N SER A 334 -33.56 28.07 -8.72
CA SER A 334 -34.56 28.90 -8.02
C SER A 334 -35.67 28.09 -7.32
N ASN A 335 -35.85 26.81 -7.67
CA ASN A 335 -36.81 25.89 -7.06
C ASN A 335 -36.20 24.98 -5.99
N LEU A 336 -34.96 25.21 -5.54
CA LEU A 336 -34.34 24.48 -4.43
C LEU A 336 -35.25 24.59 -3.18
N PRO A 337 -35.54 23.48 -2.46
CA PRO A 337 -36.37 23.53 -1.26
C PRO A 337 -35.84 24.54 -0.24
N ALA A 338 -36.74 25.28 0.42
CA ALA A 338 -36.35 26.38 1.31
C ALA A 338 -35.41 25.94 2.46
N GLU A 339 -35.60 24.73 2.97
CA GLU A 339 -34.72 24.14 3.98
C GLU A 339 -33.31 23.85 3.43
N GLU A 340 -33.21 23.22 2.26
CA GLU A 340 -31.93 22.97 1.58
C GLU A 340 -31.21 24.28 1.25
N LEU A 341 -31.93 25.31 0.80
CA LEU A 341 -31.37 26.63 0.53
C LEU A 341 -30.85 27.30 1.81
N GLN A 342 -31.58 27.18 2.92
CA GLN A 342 -31.15 27.70 4.21
C GLN A 342 -29.86 27.00 4.68
N GLN A 343 -29.79 25.67 4.55
CA GLN A 343 -28.61 24.88 4.89
C GLN A 343 -27.41 25.25 4.01
N LEU A 344 -27.60 25.37 2.70
CA LEU A 344 -26.56 25.76 1.75
C LEU A 344 -25.99 27.16 2.05
N ARG A 345 -26.88 28.13 2.33
CA ARG A 345 -26.47 29.50 2.70
C ARG A 345 -25.71 29.52 4.03
N ALA A 346 -26.19 28.78 5.03
CA ALA A 346 -25.51 28.66 6.33
C ALA A 346 -24.12 28.03 6.18
N PHE A 347 -24.01 26.96 5.38
CA PHE A 347 -22.75 26.29 5.09
C PHE A 347 -21.73 27.24 4.44
N VAL A 348 -22.10 27.95 3.38
CA VAL A 348 -21.19 28.89 2.71
C VAL A 348 -20.84 30.06 3.62
N ALA A 349 -21.78 30.56 4.42
CA ALA A 349 -21.52 31.63 5.39
C ALA A 349 -20.52 31.19 6.47
N GLU A 350 -20.65 29.97 6.99
CA GLU A 350 -19.74 29.42 7.99
C GLU A 350 -18.34 29.20 7.40
N LEU A 351 -18.27 28.59 6.21
CA LEU A 351 -17.03 28.32 5.49
C LEU A 351 -16.24 29.61 5.26
N ARG A 352 -16.93 30.67 4.83
CA ARG A 352 -16.35 32.00 4.57
C ARG A 352 -15.95 32.78 5.82
N LYS A 353 -16.07 32.25 7.04
CA LYS A 353 -15.42 32.88 8.21
C LYS A 353 -13.89 32.73 8.18
N ASP A 354 -13.39 31.74 7.47
CA ASP A 354 -11.97 31.55 7.22
C ASP A 354 -11.56 32.26 5.91
N GLN A 355 -10.54 33.11 6.00
CA GLN A 355 -9.97 33.88 4.89
C GLN A 355 -9.58 33.01 3.70
N LYS A 356 -9.24 31.73 3.93
CA LYS A 356 -9.00 30.73 2.87
C LYS A 356 -10.14 30.64 1.87
N TYR A 357 -11.39 30.75 2.35
CA TYR A 357 -12.59 30.55 1.53
C TYR A 357 -13.22 31.85 1.04
N CYS A 358 -12.51 32.97 1.16
CA CYS A 358 -13.09 34.26 0.81
C CYS A 358 -13.49 34.34 -0.68
N GLN A 359 -12.86 33.55 -1.57
CA GLN A 359 -13.15 33.49 -3.01
C GLN A 359 -14.33 32.55 -3.38
N VAL A 360 -15.13 32.10 -2.42
CA VAL A 360 -16.34 31.29 -2.69
C VAL A 360 -17.54 32.19 -2.98
N VAL A 361 -18.23 31.96 -4.09
CA VAL A 361 -19.48 32.67 -4.46
C VAL A 361 -20.66 31.70 -4.36
N LEU A 362 -21.75 32.15 -3.73
CA LEU A 362 -23.05 31.45 -3.75
C LEU A 362 -24.07 32.33 -4.46
N ALA A 363 -24.70 31.83 -5.51
CA ALA A 363 -25.71 32.59 -6.27
C ALA A 363 -26.74 31.67 -6.95
N PRO A 364 -27.98 32.11 -7.15
CA PRO A 364 -28.93 31.37 -7.98
C PRO A 364 -28.49 31.37 -9.45
N TYR A 365 -28.84 30.32 -10.18
CA TYR A 365 -28.61 30.24 -11.63
C TYR A 365 -29.76 29.48 -12.31
N GLU A 366 -30.38 30.11 -13.31
CA GLU A 366 -31.67 29.64 -13.82
C GLU A 366 -31.58 28.43 -14.77
N ARG A 367 -30.45 28.26 -15.47
CA ARG A 367 -30.27 27.24 -16.52
C ARG A 367 -29.56 25.96 -16.03
N LEU A 368 -29.64 25.62 -14.75
CA LEU A 368 -28.99 24.42 -14.22
C LEU A 368 -29.75 23.15 -14.60
N ASP A 369 -29.02 22.07 -14.84
CA ASP A 369 -29.52 20.71 -15.10
C ASP A 369 -29.67 19.87 -13.82
N GLN A 370 -29.13 20.33 -12.70
CA GLN A 370 -29.26 19.75 -11.36
C GLN A 370 -29.55 20.84 -10.32
N LYS A 371 -30.01 20.43 -9.14
CA LYS A 371 -30.42 21.38 -8.07
C LYS A 371 -29.30 22.30 -7.65
N ILE A 372 -28.08 21.76 -7.54
CA ILE A 372 -26.86 22.50 -7.19
C ILE A 372 -25.76 22.13 -8.19
N VAL A 373 -25.02 23.10 -8.69
CA VAL A 373 -23.87 22.91 -9.57
C VAL A 373 -22.69 23.71 -9.05
N LEU A 374 -21.52 23.06 -8.98
CA LEU A 374 -20.27 23.64 -8.54
C LEU A 374 -19.39 23.88 -9.75
N THR A 375 -18.81 25.08 -9.86
CA THR A 375 -17.89 25.41 -10.95
C THR A 375 -16.58 25.97 -10.42
N ALA A 376 -15.49 25.49 -11.03
CA ALA A 376 -14.14 26.00 -10.93
C ALA A 376 -13.59 26.14 -12.36
N TRP A 377 -12.42 26.77 -12.54
CA TRP A 377 -11.85 26.91 -13.87
C TRP A 377 -11.64 25.55 -14.55
N GLY A 378 -12.35 25.30 -15.67
CA GLY A 378 -12.33 24.04 -16.42
C GLY A 378 -12.93 22.82 -15.69
N ARG A 379 -13.72 23.01 -14.63
CA ARG A 379 -14.29 21.93 -13.81
C ARG A 379 -15.73 22.18 -13.40
N ILE A 380 -16.55 21.14 -13.45
CA ILE A 380 -17.96 21.20 -13.07
C ILE A 380 -18.37 19.97 -12.26
N ASP A 381 -19.02 20.17 -11.12
CA ASP A 381 -19.66 19.09 -10.35
C ASP A 381 -21.16 19.36 -10.20
N ARG A 382 -21.97 18.32 -10.13
CA ARG A 382 -23.44 18.43 -10.16
C ARG A 382 -24.07 17.58 -9.08
N LEU A 383 -24.96 18.21 -8.32
CA LEU A 383 -25.56 17.62 -7.13
C LEU A 383 -27.09 17.67 -7.21
N ALA A 384 -27.73 16.54 -6.91
CA ALA A 384 -29.19 16.41 -6.85
C ALA A 384 -29.81 17.10 -5.62
N GLY A 385 -29.00 17.60 -4.69
CA GLY A 385 -29.40 18.29 -3.47
C GLY A 385 -28.19 18.75 -2.66
N PHE A 386 -28.43 19.33 -1.49
CA PHE A 386 -27.37 19.79 -0.60
C PHE A 386 -26.54 18.62 -0.02
N ASP A 387 -25.24 18.58 -0.35
CA ASP A 387 -24.24 17.69 0.24
C ASP A 387 -23.03 18.51 0.74
N PRO A 388 -22.85 18.72 2.05
CA PRO A 388 -21.78 19.56 2.57
C PRO A 388 -20.38 18.96 2.37
N HIS A 389 -20.25 17.63 2.26
CA HIS A 389 -18.96 16.96 2.07
C HIS A 389 -18.49 17.12 0.63
N GLN A 390 -19.35 16.77 -0.33
CA GLN A 390 -19.01 16.90 -1.76
C GLN A 390 -18.73 18.37 -2.14
N ILE A 391 -19.51 19.31 -1.61
CA ILE A 391 -19.29 20.74 -1.84
C ILE A 391 -17.94 21.18 -1.26
N ARG A 392 -17.59 20.74 -0.05
CA ARG A 392 -16.31 21.08 0.58
C ARG A 392 -15.12 20.51 -0.20
N ASP A 393 -15.19 19.24 -0.57
CA ASP A 393 -14.11 18.56 -1.30
C ASP A 393 -13.83 19.24 -2.65
N PHE A 394 -14.88 19.63 -3.37
CA PHE A 394 -14.74 20.41 -4.60
C PHE A 394 -14.12 21.79 -4.35
N ILE A 395 -14.60 22.53 -3.34
CA ILE A 395 -14.02 23.84 -3.00
C ILE A 395 -12.55 23.70 -2.63
N ASP A 396 -12.19 22.78 -1.74
CA ASP A 396 -10.80 22.58 -1.31
C ASP A 396 -9.90 22.13 -2.46
N ALA A 397 -10.43 21.37 -3.41
CA ALA A 397 -9.69 20.94 -4.59
C ALA A 397 -9.34 22.08 -5.55
N PHE A 398 -10.14 23.16 -5.62
CA PHE A 398 -10.02 24.17 -6.68
C PHE A 398 -9.91 25.63 -6.22
N ILE A 399 -10.21 25.95 -4.97
CA ILE A 399 -10.05 27.33 -4.47
C ILE A 399 -8.61 27.79 -4.66
N THR A 400 -8.41 29.05 -5.07
CA THR A 400 -7.14 29.67 -5.46
C THR A 400 -6.48 29.08 -6.72
N LYS A 401 -7.18 28.22 -7.48
CA LYS A 401 -6.66 27.62 -8.72
C LYS A 401 -7.44 28.15 -9.92
N GLY A 402 -6.79 29.04 -10.69
CA GLY A 402 -7.30 29.61 -11.93
C GLY A 402 -6.15 30.26 -12.71
N PRO A 403 -6.33 30.53 -14.02
CA PRO A 403 -5.29 31.10 -14.88
C PRO A 403 -4.80 32.49 -14.41
N GLU A 404 -5.61 33.20 -13.62
CA GLU A 404 -5.34 34.55 -13.12
C GLU A 404 -5.35 34.59 -11.58
N ALA A 405 -5.07 33.45 -10.94
CA ALA A 405 -4.96 33.34 -9.50
C ALA A 405 -3.96 34.37 -8.91
N GLY A 406 -4.35 35.00 -7.81
CA GLY A 406 -3.56 36.06 -7.17
C GLY A 406 -3.74 37.46 -7.78
N GLN A 407 -4.41 37.60 -8.93
CA GLN A 407 -4.70 38.90 -9.55
C GLN A 407 -6.07 39.47 -9.13
N VAL A 408 -6.95 38.62 -8.58
CA VAL A 408 -8.26 39.04 -8.06
C VAL A 408 -8.23 38.96 -6.54
N SER A 409 -8.06 40.13 -5.91
CA SER A 409 -8.02 40.23 -4.46
C SER A 409 -9.35 39.89 -3.81
N CYS A 410 -9.27 39.40 -2.59
CA CYS A 410 -10.43 39.07 -1.79
C CYS A 410 -10.11 39.29 -0.31
N SER A 411 -10.97 40.00 0.40
CA SER A 411 -10.91 40.24 1.85
C SER A 411 -12.33 40.12 2.42
N LEU A 412 -12.46 39.42 3.55
CA LEU A 412 -13.74 39.17 4.22
C LEU A 412 -14.27 40.37 5.00
#